data_AF-A0A4Q2W5Y7-F1
#
_entry.id   AF-A0A4Q2W5Y7-F1
#
_cell.length_a   1.000
_cell.length_b   1.000
_cell.length_c   1.000
_cell.angle_alpha   90.00
_cell.angle_beta   90.00
_cell.angle_gamma   90.00
#
_symmetry.space_group_name_H-M   'P 1'
#
loop_
_entity.id
_entity.type
_entity.pdbx_description
1 polymer ?
#
loop_
_entity_poly.entity_id
_entity_poly.type
_entity_poly.pdbx_seq_one_letter_code
_entity_poly.pdbx_strand_id
1 'polypeptide(L)'
;MPSVGNPNGPSKNRLAARASSARKERRKRSQAPKDKVAKADTTRGARPGLLPTSGPRAKLSAKKARKMEKRLAHAMKRKMEAEGEAEMKDAPEVEGEKAEEVEMGDIQ
;
A
#
# COMPACT_ATOMS: atom_id res chain seq x y z
N MET A 1 24.50 29.23 25.46
CA MET A 1 25.41 29.99 26.32
C MET A 1 25.37 29.42 27.71
N PRO A 2 26.55 29.12 28.28
CA PRO A 2 26.69 28.80 29.70
C PRO A 2 26.23 29.97 30.55
N SER A 3 25.79 29.69 31.77
CA SER A 3 25.34 30.73 32.69
C SER A 3 26.53 31.47 33.29
N VAL A 4 26.37 32.78 33.56
CA VAL A 4 27.45 33.60 34.13
C VAL A 4 27.81 33.16 35.56
N GLY A 5 26.83 32.66 36.34
CA GLY A 5 27.06 32.21 37.72
C GLY A 5 27.42 30.72 37.88
N ASN A 6 27.13 29.89 36.88
CA ASN A 6 27.53 28.49 36.82
C ASN A 6 27.89 28.15 35.36
N PRO A 7 29.18 28.22 34.98
CA PRO A 7 29.61 27.96 33.62
C PRO A 7 29.40 26.49 33.21
N ASN A 8 29.25 25.58 34.18
CA ASN A 8 28.94 24.17 33.95
C ASN A 8 27.45 23.93 33.62
N GLY A 9 26.61 24.96 33.78
CA GLY A 9 25.16 24.90 33.58
C GLY A 9 24.64 25.83 32.48
N PRO A 10 23.51 25.50 31.85
CA PRO A 10 22.83 26.40 30.93
C PRO A 10 22.29 27.65 31.65
N SER A 11 22.27 28.80 30.97
CA SER A 11 21.67 30.03 31.52
C SER A 11 20.17 29.91 31.78
N LYS A 12 19.64 30.73 32.72
CA LYS A 12 18.20 30.79 33.04
C LYS A 12 17.34 30.99 31.79
N ASN A 13 17.76 31.87 30.88
CA ASN A 13 17.06 32.12 29.62
C ASN A 13 17.04 30.88 28.72
N ARG A 14 18.13 30.10 28.71
CA ARG A 14 18.19 28.83 27.96
C ARG A 14 17.28 27.77 28.58
N LEU A 15 17.15 27.72 29.90
CA LEU A 15 16.18 26.84 30.58
C LEU A 15 14.74 27.23 30.25
N ALA A 16 14.41 28.54 30.29
CA ALA A 16 13.09 29.03 29.91
C ALA A 16 12.74 28.72 28.44
N ALA A 17 13.69 28.91 27.52
CA ALA A 17 13.52 28.57 26.11
C ALA A 17 13.32 27.06 25.89
N ARG A 18 14.05 26.21 26.62
CA ARG A 18 13.84 24.74 26.59
C ARG A 18 12.46 24.35 27.13
N ALA A 19 12.02 24.98 28.22
CA ALA A 19 10.70 24.73 28.77
C ALA A 19 9.59 25.15 27.81
N SER A 20 9.74 26.30 27.12
CA SER A 20 8.75 26.76 26.13
C SER A 20 8.73 25.88 24.88
N SER A 21 9.89 25.44 24.38
CA SER A 21 9.96 24.49 23.26
C SER A 21 9.33 23.14 23.62
N ALA A 22 9.62 22.60 24.81
CA ALA A 22 9.03 21.36 25.30
C ALA A 22 7.50 21.47 25.46
N ARG A 23 6.99 22.59 25.97
CA ARG A 23 5.53 22.85 26.06
C ARG A 23 4.89 22.90 24.66
N LYS A 24 5.54 23.53 23.68
CA LYS A 24 5.07 23.62 22.29
C LYS A 24 5.03 22.24 21.64
N GLU A 25 6.07 21.43 21.81
CA GLU A 25 6.11 20.05 21.33
C GLU A 25 5.03 19.18 21.97
N ARG A 26 4.86 19.26 23.30
CA ARG A 26 3.81 18.53 23.99
C ARG A 26 2.43 18.88 23.45
N ARG A 27 2.14 20.18 23.23
CA ARG A 27 0.87 20.63 22.64
C ARG A 27 0.67 20.09 21.22
N LYS A 28 1.72 20.07 20.39
CA LYS A 28 1.66 19.47 19.05
C LYS A 28 1.41 17.97 19.11
N ARG A 29 2.07 17.24 20.01
CA ARG A 29 1.85 15.79 20.21
C ARG A 29 0.45 15.49 20.74
N SER A 30 -0.08 16.31 21.65
CA SER A 30 -1.45 16.12 22.18
C SER A 30 -2.54 16.44 21.14
N GLN A 31 -2.26 17.37 20.23
CA GLN A 31 -3.16 17.73 19.12
C GLN A 31 -2.95 16.86 17.87
N ALA A 32 -1.92 16.01 17.84
CA ALA A 32 -1.74 15.07 16.75
C ALA A 32 -2.91 14.09 16.74
N PRO A 33 -3.48 13.77 15.56
CA PRO A 33 -4.62 12.88 15.46
C PRO A 33 -4.21 11.50 15.98
N LYS A 34 -4.81 11.07 17.10
CA LYS A 34 -4.63 9.72 17.66
C LYS A 34 -5.18 8.64 16.72
N ASP A 35 -6.10 9.05 15.84
CA ASP A 35 -6.93 8.17 15.01
C ASP A 35 -6.25 7.71 13.72
N LYS A 36 -4.93 7.90 13.59
CA LYS A 36 -4.12 7.58 12.38
C LYS A 36 -4.63 8.24 11.08
N VAL A 37 -5.59 9.17 11.16
CA VAL A 37 -6.10 9.93 10.02
C VAL A 37 -5.09 11.02 9.68
N ALA A 38 -4.71 11.11 8.40
CA ALA A 38 -3.82 12.18 7.95
C ALA A 38 -4.52 13.54 8.02
N LYS A 39 -3.79 14.60 8.35
CA LYS A 39 -4.35 15.96 8.47
C LYS A 39 -4.98 16.49 7.16
N ALA A 40 -4.47 16.08 6.01
CA ALA A 40 -5.05 16.43 4.71
C ALA A 40 -6.40 15.74 4.46
N ASP A 41 -6.66 14.63 5.14
CA ASP A 41 -7.88 13.85 5.02
C ASP A 41 -8.95 14.34 6.01
N THR A 42 -8.55 14.91 7.16
CA THR A 42 -9.50 15.51 8.11
C THR A 42 -10.27 16.68 7.51
N THR A 43 -9.66 17.48 6.63
CA THR A 43 -10.36 18.57 5.92
C THR A 43 -11.35 18.06 4.89
N ARG A 44 -11.25 16.78 4.49
CA ARG A 44 -12.18 16.10 3.57
C ARG A 44 -13.20 15.24 4.34
N GLY A 45 -13.37 15.48 5.64
CA GLY A 45 -14.36 14.79 6.47
C GLY A 45 -13.93 13.43 7.02
N ALA A 46 -12.66 13.03 6.89
CA ALA A 46 -12.19 11.78 7.49
C ALA A 46 -12.15 11.89 9.02
N ARG A 47 -12.63 10.85 9.70
CA ARG A 47 -12.72 10.72 11.16
C ARG A 47 -12.35 9.27 11.55
N PRO A 48 -12.02 8.96 12.82
CA PRO A 48 -11.88 7.56 13.24
C PRO A 48 -13.07 6.72 12.77
N GLY A 49 -12.79 5.63 12.03
CA GLY A 49 -13.79 4.75 11.45
C GLY A 49 -14.45 5.24 10.15
N LEU A 50 -14.22 6.49 9.73
CA LEU A 50 -14.80 7.06 8.51
C LEU A 50 -13.70 7.55 7.56
N LEU A 51 -13.65 6.93 6.39
CA LEU A 51 -12.75 7.31 5.31
C LEU A 51 -13.12 8.69 4.72
N PRO A 52 -12.17 9.37 4.05
CA PRO A 52 -12.45 10.64 3.37
C PRO A 52 -13.58 10.51 2.35
N THR A 53 -14.33 11.59 2.14
CA THR A 53 -15.39 11.62 1.12
C THR A 53 -14.86 11.87 -0.29
N SER A 54 -13.67 12.45 -0.41
CA SER A 54 -13.04 12.82 -1.68
C SER A 54 -11.52 12.62 -1.67
N GLY A 55 -10.92 12.62 -2.86
CA GLY A 55 -9.49 12.45 -3.06
C GLY A 55 -9.05 10.98 -3.19
N PRO A 56 -7.73 10.73 -3.26
CA PRO A 56 -7.17 9.43 -3.61
C PRO A 56 -7.41 8.35 -2.55
N ARG A 57 -7.63 8.75 -1.29
CA ARG A 57 -7.91 7.85 -0.16
C ARG A 57 -9.41 7.66 0.10
N ALA A 58 -10.27 8.27 -0.70
CA ALA A 58 -11.71 8.10 -0.56
C ALA A 58 -12.15 6.69 -0.94
N LYS A 59 -13.11 6.15 -0.19
CA LYS A 59 -13.65 4.82 -0.48
C LYS A 59 -14.43 4.85 -1.78
N LEU A 60 -14.07 3.99 -2.72
CA LEU A 60 -14.87 3.75 -3.91
C LEU A 60 -16.14 2.98 -3.52
N SER A 61 -17.27 3.33 -4.15
CA SER A 61 -18.48 2.51 -4.06
C SER A 61 -18.18 1.09 -4.52
N ALA A 62 -18.75 0.08 -3.84
CA ALA A 62 -18.54 -1.33 -4.15
C ALA A 62 -18.87 -1.67 -5.62
N LYS A 63 -19.86 -0.99 -6.21
CA LYS A 63 -20.20 -1.17 -7.65
C LYS A 63 -19.10 -0.63 -8.56
N LYS A 64 -18.49 0.49 -8.19
CA LYS A 64 -17.40 1.11 -8.96
C LYS A 64 -16.10 0.31 -8.83
N ALA A 65 -15.79 -0.18 -7.64
CA ALA A 65 -14.65 -1.07 -7.40
C ALA A 65 -14.72 -2.33 -8.28
N ARG A 66 -15.83 -3.08 -8.21
CA ARG A 66 -16.06 -4.26 -9.06
C ARG A 66 -15.95 -3.97 -10.56
N LYS A 67 -16.44 -2.81 -11.01
CA LYS A 67 -16.32 -2.39 -12.42
C LYS A 67 -14.86 -2.10 -12.80
N MET A 68 -14.07 -1.49 -11.92
CA MET A 68 -12.66 -1.23 -12.19
C MET A 68 -11.86 -2.53 -12.22
N GLU A 69 -12.08 -3.43 -11.26
CA GLU A 69 -11.45 -4.76 -11.23
C GLU A 69 -11.71 -5.54 -12.51
N LYS A 70 -12.97 -5.57 -12.99
CA LYS A 70 -13.32 -6.24 -14.25
C LYS A 70 -12.58 -5.61 -15.44
N ARG A 71 -12.51 -4.28 -15.50
CA ARG A 71 -11.78 -3.57 -16.58
C ARG A 71 -10.29 -3.84 -16.54
N LEU A 72 -9.69 -3.85 -15.35
CA LEU A 72 -8.28 -4.19 -15.15
C LEU A 72 -8.01 -5.64 -15.57
N ALA A 73 -8.88 -6.59 -15.19
CA ALA A 73 -8.75 -7.98 -15.61
C ALA A 73 -8.78 -8.14 -17.14
N HIS A 74 -9.70 -7.48 -17.84
CA HIS A 74 -9.73 -7.50 -19.30
C HIS A 74 -8.53 -6.78 -19.94
N ALA A 75 -8.04 -5.71 -19.33
CA ALA A 75 -6.83 -5.03 -19.79
C ALA A 75 -5.59 -5.93 -19.64
N MET A 76 -5.47 -6.64 -18.52
CA MET A 76 -4.39 -7.61 -18.29
C MET A 76 -4.44 -8.77 -19.27
N LYS A 77 -5.64 -9.33 -19.55
CA LYS A 77 -5.79 -10.39 -20.57
C LYS A 77 -5.34 -9.93 -21.95
N ARG A 78 -5.81 -8.77 -22.40
CA ARG A 78 -5.35 -8.18 -23.67
C ARG A 78 -3.85 -7.89 -23.69
N LYS A 79 -3.30 -7.48 -22.55
CA LYS A 79 -1.86 -7.26 -22.42
C LYS A 79 -1.09 -8.58 -22.52
N MET A 80 -1.54 -9.66 -21.88
CA MET A 80 -0.95 -11.00 -21.98
C MET A 80 -1.07 -11.57 -23.40
N GLU A 81 -2.22 -11.40 -24.06
CA GLU A 81 -2.43 -11.80 -25.45
C GLU A 81 -1.55 -10.99 -26.42
N ALA A 82 -1.36 -9.68 -26.16
CA ALA A 82 -0.52 -8.81 -26.99
C ALA A 82 0.99 -8.94 -26.72
N GLU A 83 1.37 -9.25 -25.47
CA GLU A 83 2.76 -9.59 -25.11
C GLU A 83 3.13 -11.00 -25.59
N GLY A 84 2.15 -11.79 -26.05
CA GLY A 84 2.35 -13.07 -26.70
C GLY A 84 2.80 -14.14 -25.71
N GLU A 85 2.18 -15.31 -25.78
CA GLU A 85 2.77 -16.53 -25.27
C GLU A 85 4.23 -16.58 -25.73
N ALA A 86 5.17 -16.83 -24.82
CA ALA A 86 6.49 -17.29 -25.21
C ALA A 86 6.28 -18.62 -25.96
N GLU A 87 6.11 -18.53 -27.29
CA GLU A 87 6.18 -19.66 -28.19
C GLU A 87 7.50 -20.38 -27.88
N MET A 88 7.42 -21.51 -27.20
CA MET A 88 8.49 -22.51 -27.21
C MET A 88 8.53 -23.06 -28.64
N LYS A 89 9.16 -22.30 -29.55
CA LYS A 89 9.61 -22.82 -30.84
C LYS A 89 10.84 -23.67 -30.58
N ASP A 90 10.80 -24.85 -31.20
CA ASP A 90 11.86 -25.85 -31.35
C ASP A 90 12.16 -26.77 -30.16
N ALA A 91 11.27 -27.75 -29.97
CA ALA A 91 11.73 -29.12 -29.70
C ALA A 91 11.44 -29.96 -30.95
N PRO A 92 12.45 -30.55 -31.62
CA PRO A 92 12.21 -31.37 -32.80
C PRO A 92 11.43 -32.65 -32.43
N GLU A 93 10.34 -32.89 -33.15
CA GLU A 93 9.63 -34.18 -33.16
C GLU A 93 10.59 -35.26 -33.67
N VAL A 94 11.05 -36.13 -32.76
CA VAL A 94 11.71 -37.36 -33.15
C VAL A 94 10.65 -38.45 -33.15
N GLU A 95 10.27 -38.87 -34.34
CA GLU A 95 9.46 -40.06 -34.60
C GLU A 95 10.07 -41.27 -33.87
N GLY A 96 9.25 -41.93 -33.04
CA GLY A 96 9.65 -43.11 -32.27
C GLY A 96 8.45 -44.02 -32.02
N GLU A 97 8.17 -44.85 -33.02
CA GLU A 97 7.68 -46.23 -32.94
C GLU A 97 6.55 -46.61 -31.95
N LYS A 98 5.40 -46.91 -32.56
CA LYS A 98 4.43 -47.98 -32.25
C LYS A 98 4.70 -48.83 -30.99
N ALA A 99 3.81 -48.69 -30.00
CA ALA A 99 3.36 -49.77 -29.12
C ALA A 99 1.87 -49.50 -28.81
N GLU A 100 0.99 -49.94 -29.70
CA GLU A 100 0.18 -51.16 -29.54
C GLU A 100 -1.07 -50.94 -28.67
N GLU A 101 -2.19 -50.94 -29.37
CA GLU A 101 -3.56 -50.76 -28.93
C GLU A 101 -4.12 -52.15 -28.55
N VAL A 102 -4.10 -52.53 -27.27
CA VAL A 102 -4.69 -53.77 -26.70
C VAL A 102 -4.86 -53.49 -25.19
N GLU A 103 -6.01 -53.47 -24.50
CA GLU A 103 -7.40 -53.85 -24.73
C GLU A 103 -8.31 -52.90 -23.91
N MET A 104 -9.45 -52.49 -24.48
CA MET A 104 -10.65 -52.21 -23.69
C MET A 104 -11.44 -53.52 -23.62
N GLY A 105 -11.54 -54.14 -22.44
CA GLY A 105 -12.32 -55.36 -22.25
C GLY A 105 -12.38 -55.80 -20.78
N ASP A 106 -13.54 -55.57 -20.16
CA ASP A 106 -14.16 -56.40 -19.11
C ASP A 106 -13.27 -57.20 -18.15
N ILE A 107 -13.17 -56.76 -16.88
CA ILE A 107 -13.14 -57.70 -15.74
C ILE A 107 -13.98 -57.14 -14.58
N GLN A 108 -14.83 -58.02 -14.07
CA GLN A 108 -15.95 -57.88 -13.12
C GLN A 108 -15.58 -57.42 -11.70
#